data_AF-A0A6A6K629-F1
#
_entry.id   AF-A0A6A6K629-F1
#
_cell.length_a   1.000
_cell.length_b   1.000
_cell.length_c   1.000
_cell.angle_alpha   90.00
_cell.angle_beta   90.00
_cell.angle_gamma   90.00
#
_symmetry.space_group_name_H-M   'P 1'
#
loop_
_entity.id
_entity.type
_entity.pdbx_description
1 polymer ?
#
loop_
_entity_poly.entity_id
_entity_poly.type
_entity_poly.pdbx_seq_one_letter_code
_entity_poly.pdbx_strand_id
1 'polypeptide(L)'
;MVQEATQYIKKSLGGGQEDAIMFCGSGTTAAIKRLQEVMAIAVPSTLRERIIKCITNEERWVVFVGPYEHHSNLLSWRQSLAEVIEIGMDNDGLIDMEALEKLLGTYRKANRPILGSFSACSNVTGIYSDTRGIAQLLHRYGGFVCFDFAASGPYVEIDMRSGVIDGYDAIFLSPHKFLGGPGSPGILLMSKALYQLRSSPPSTCGGGTVCYVSGFNEKDTLYLEEIEERENGGTPQIIQTIRAALAFWVKEYIGYQMIEKQETYYINNALKRLMSNENMWVLGNTSVKRKAILSFLVYSTTNSSSNGIEDSERREGKEGDLYMWTERGNKRDKPLHGPFVAALLNDLFGIQSRGGCACAGPYGHVLLNINETFSLDFRSAIQQGYHGVKPGWTRISFPYYTSNEEFEFILAALEFIAIYGQRFLPLYGFDFKTGSWSLKKKAFKDLVVGNQKHDNDSPFAGFNDDGNGIINKNKLYLETAKQIANLLPKFPCQRKLPEHLNYNLIYFRV
;
A
#
# COMPACT_ATOMS: atom_id res chain seq x y z
N MET A 1 -27.71 -17.99 -9.63
CA MET A 1 -26.91 -17.33 -8.57
C MET A 1 -25.42 -17.18 -8.92
N VAL A 2 -24.59 -18.23 -9.03
CA VAL A 2 -23.15 -18.03 -9.31
C VAL A 2 -22.88 -17.43 -10.69
N GLN A 3 -23.59 -17.89 -11.74
CA GLN A 3 -23.48 -17.32 -13.09
C GLN A 3 -23.95 -15.85 -13.13
N GLU A 4 -25.05 -15.52 -12.44
CA GLU A 4 -25.53 -14.14 -12.32
C GLU A 4 -24.51 -13.25 -11.59
N ALA A 5 -23.90 -13.75 -10.51
CA ALA A 5 -22.83 -13.06 -9.80
C ALA A 5 -21.61 -12.82 -10.69
N THR A 6 -21.20 -13.82 -11.49
CA THR A 6 -20.12 -13.68 -12.46
C THR A 6 -20.43 -12.63 -13.52
N GLN A 7 -21.60 -12.70 -14.15
CA GLN A 7 -22.03 -11.74 -15.16
C GLN A 7 -22.14 -10.32 -14.61
N TYR A 8 -22.67 -10.19 -13.38
CA TYR A 8 -22.77 -8.91 -12.69
C TYR A 8 -21.38 -8.29 -12.48
N ILE A 9 -20.44 -9.02 -11.89
CA ILE A 9 -19.06 -8.56 -11.69
C ILE A 9 -18.41 -8.19 -13.02
N LYS A 10 -18.54 -9.03 -14.05
CA LYS A 10 -17.95 -8.78 -15.37
C LYS A 10 -18.49 -7.48 -15.98
N LYS A 11 -19.80 -7.25 -15.89
CA LYS A 11 -20.44 -6.01 -16.34
C LYS A 11 -19.96 -4.80 -15.53
N SER A 12 -19.87 -4.90 -14.21
CA SER A 12 -19.38 -3.83 -13.32
C SER A 12 -17.93 -3.42 -13.57
N LEU A 13 -17.18 -4.23 -14.32
CA LEU A 13 -15.80 -3.97 -14.73
C LEU A 13 -15.69 -3.49 -16.19
N GLY A 14 -16.82 -3.33 -16.90
CA GLY A 14 -16.84 -2.97 -18.31
C GLY A 14 -16.40 -4.12 -19.24
N GLY A 15 -16.47 -5.37 -18.78
CA GLY A 15 -16.12 -6.54 -19.58
C GLY A 15 -17.19 -6.91 -20.61
N GLY A 16 -16.77 -7.18 -21.85
CA GLY A 16 -17.61 -7.59 -22.98
C GLY A 16 -17.51 -9.07 -23.33
N GLN A 17 -17.97 -9.42 -24.54
CA GLN A 17 -17.93 -10.79 -25.07
C GLN A 17 -16.50 -11.24 -25.44
N GLU A 18 -15.64 -10.30 -25.83
CA GLU A 18 -14.22 -10.53 -26.15
C GLU A 18 -13.32 -10.62 -24.92
N ASP A 19 -13.91 -10.55 -23.73
CA ASP A 19 -13.19 -10.64 -22.46
C ASP A 19 -13.57 -11.93 -21.74
N ALA A 20 -12.66 -12.42 -20.90
CA ALA A 20 -12.85 -13.57 -20.03
C ALA A 20 -12.61 -13.16 -18.58
N ILE A 21 -13.56 -13.48 -17.69
CA ILE A 21 -13.38 -13.32 -16.24
C ILE A 21 -12.95 -14.63 -15.59
N MET A 22 -11.97 -14.56 -14.70
CA MET A 22 -11.48 -15.69 -13.92
C MET A 22 -11.45 -15.31 -12.44
N PHE A 23 -11.94 -16.23 -11.61
CA PHE A 23 -11.83 -16.15 -10.16
C PHE A 23 -10.59 -16.92 -9.73
N CYS A 24 -9.60 -16.20 -9.26
CA CYS A 24 -8.30 -16.72 -8.88
C CYS A 24 -8.28 -17.02 -7.38
N GLY A 25 -7.14 -17.50 -6.86
CA GLY A 25 -6.93 -17.62 -5.41
C GLY A 25 -6.96 -16.29 -4.67
N SER A 26 -6.11 -16.08 -3.66
CA SER A 26 -6.22 -14.90 -2.81
C SER A 26 -5.77 -13.59 -3.47
N GLY A 27 -6.72 -12.82 -4.01
CA GLY A 27 -6.54 -11.44 -4.45
C GLY A 27 -5.70 -11.25 -5.73
N THR A 28 -5.21 -10.03 -5.93
CA THR A 28 -4.50 -9.59 -7.13
C THR A 28 -3.23 -10.41 -7.40
N THR A 29 -2.50 -10.85 -6.37
CA THR A 29 -1.33 -11.71 -6.55
C THR A 29 -1.64 -12.98 -7.34
N ALA A 30 -2.77 -13.64 -7.02
CA ALA A 30 -3.21 -14.82 -7.74
C ALA A 30 -3.70 -14.48 -9.16
N ALA A 31 -4.34 -13.33 -9.34
CA ALA A 31 -4.79 -12.85 -10.65
C ALA A 31 -3.63 -12.56 -11.61
N ILE A 32 -2.58 -11.88 -11.16
CA ILE A 32 -1.36 -11.62 -11.95
C ILE A 32 -0.68 -12.95 -12.32
N LYS A 33 -0.57 -13.87 -11.36
CA LYS A 33 0.00 -15.19 -11.62
C LYS A 33 -0.82 -15.97 -12.65
N ARG A 34 -2.16 -15.95 -12.52
CA ARG A 34 -3.06 -16.60 -13.48
C ARG A 34 -2.90 -16.00 -14.88
N LEU A 35 -2.76 -14.68 -15.01
CA LEU A 35 -2.49 -14.05 -16.31
C LEU A 35 -1.19 -14.59 -16.94
N GLN A 36 -0.11 -14.71 -16.15
CA GLN A 36 1.15 -15.28 -16.65
C GLN A 36 1.01 -16.73 -17.12
N GLU A 37 0.17 -17.52 -16.44
CA GLU A 37 -0.08 -18.91 -16.79
C GLU A 37 -0.81 -19.02 -18.13
N VAL A 38 -1.90 -18.27 -18.30
CA VAL A 38 -2.68 -18.27 -19.56
C VAL A 38 -1.97 -17.60 -20.73
N MET A 39 -1.00 -16.71 -20.45
CA MET A 39 -0.07 -16.14 -21.44
C MET A 39 1.12 -17.07 -21.75
N ALA A 40 1.21 -18.24 -21.11
CA ALA A 40 2.30 -19.21 -21.26
C ALA A 40 3.72 -18.67 -20.92
N ILE A 41 3.81 -17.72 -19.99
CA ILE A 41 5.09 -17.13 -19.52
C ILE A 41 5.39 -17.45 -18.05
N ALA A 42 4.50 -18.18 -17.39
CA ALA A 42 4.71 -18.73 -16.06
C ALA A 42 5.59 -19.98 -16.12
N VAL A 43 6.60 -20.05 -15.26
CA VAL A 43 7.48 -21.22 -15.11
C VAL A 43 7.82 -21.45 -13.63
N PRO A 44 8.05 -22.70 -13.19
CA PRO A 44 8.68 -22.94 -11.90
C PRO A 44 10.03 -22.24 -11.78
N SER A 45 10.30 -21.59 -10.64
CA SER A 45 11.53 -20.80 -10.43
C SER A 45 12.81 -21.60 -10.64
N THR A 46 12.79 -22.91 -10.36
CA THR A 46 13.92 -23.84 -10.55
C THR A 46 14.27 -24.08 -12.02
N LEU A 47 13.35 -23.83 -12.95
CA LEU A 47 13.54 -24.07 -14.39
C LEU A 47 13.72 -22.78 -15.19
N ARG A 48 13.41 -21.61 -14.62
CA ARG A 48 13.41 -20.31 -15.29
C ARG A 48 14.67 -20.05 -16.11
N GLU A 49 15.85 -20.14 -15.49
CA GLU A 49 17.13 -19.86 -16.16
C GLU A 49 17.45 -20.84 -17.27
N ARG A 50 16.94 -22.08 -17.21
CA ARG A 50 17.12 -23.07 -18.29
C ARG A 50 16.21 -22.73 -19.46
N ILE A 51 14.95 -22.39 -19.21
CA ILE A 51 14.00 -22.05 -20.28
C ILE A 51 14.36 -20.75 -20.97
N ILE A 52 14.79 -19.72 -20.23
CA ILE A 52 15.24 -18.44 -20.82
C ILE A 52 16.38 -18.65 -21.83
N LYS A 53 17.26 -19.64 -21.61
CA LYS A 53 18.34 -19.97 -22.56
C LYS A 53 17.87 -20.73 -23.80
N CYS A 54 16.67 -21.30 -23.78
CA CYS A 54 16.10 -22.08 -24.87
C CYS A 54 15.15 -21.28 -25.76
N ILE A 55 14.70 -20.10 -25.33
CA ILE A 55 13.80 -19.22 -26.10
C ILE A 55 14.60 -18.06 -26.71
N THR A 56 14.14 -17.59 -27.87
CA THR A 56 14.72 -16.41 -28.51
C THR A 56 14.23 -15.14 -27.81
N ASN A 57 14.94 -14.02 -28.00
CA ASN A 57 14.51 -12.75 -27.41
C ASN A 57 13.23 -12.23 -28.07
N GLU A 58 13.04 -12.52 -29.35
CA GLU A 58 11.88 -12.15 -30.16
C GLU A 58 10.58 -12.77 -29.62
N GLU A 59 10.65 -14.00 -29.11
CA GLU A 59 9.53 -14.71 -28.47
C GLU A 59 9.25 -14.23 -27.03
N ARG A 60 10.21 -13.52 -26.43
CA ARG A 60 10.17 -13.16 -25.02
C ARG A 60 9.48 -11.82 -24.80
N TRP A 61 8.33 -11.87 -24.12
CA TRP A 61 7.57 -10.71 -23.68
C TRP A 61 8.44 -9.66 -22.96
N VAL A 62 8.22 -8.40 -23.31
CA VAL A 62 8.75 -7.24 -22.60
C VAL A 62 7.61 -6.67 -21.76
N VAL A 63 7.78 -6.70 -20.44
CA VAL A 63 6.78 -6.24 -19.47
C VAL A 63 7.27 -4.94 -18.83
N PHE A 64 6.61 -3.84 -19.13
CA PHE A 64 6.81 -2.56 -18.49
C PHE A 64 6.05 -2.49 -17.18
N VAL A 65 6.70 -2.02 -16.12
CA VAL A 65 6.09 -1.82 -14.80
C VAL A 65 6.40 -0.43 -14.29
N GLY A 66 5.49 0.14 -13.48
CA GLY A 66 5.62 1.49 -12.97
C GLY A 66 6.55 1.64 -11.77
N PRO A 67 6.80 2.87 -11.33
CA PRO A 67 7.64 3.16 -10.16
C PRO A 67 6.95 2.83 -8.82
N TYR A 68 5.62 2.66 -8.80
CA TYR A 68 4.82 2.47 -7.58
C TYR A 68 4.39 1.05 -7.33
N GLU A 69 4.94 0.08 -8.06
CA GLU A 69 4.37 -1.26 -8.03
C GLU A 69 4.44 -1.90 -6.65
N HIS A 70 3.30 -2.45 -6.24
CA HIS A 70 3.26 -3.41 -5.15
C HIS A 70 4.12 -4.63 -5.53
N HIS A 71 4.74 -5.28 -4.55
CA HIS A 71 5.60 -6.44 -4.78
C HIS A 71 4.94 -7.54 -5.64
N SER A 72 3.62 -7.72 -5.55
CA SER A 72 2.87 -8.65 -6.40
C SER A 72 2.93 -8.30 -7.89
N ASN A 73 2.97 -7.02 -8.24
CA ASN A 73 3.03 -6.53 -9.62
C ASN A 73 4.46 -6.16 -10.06
N LEU A 74 5.48 -6.57 -9.30
CA LEU A 74 6.89 -6.44 -9.69
C LEU A 74 7.62 -7.78 -9.63
N LEU A 75 7.64 -8.41 -8.45
CA LEU A 75 8.36 -9.66 -8.23
C LEU A 75 7.76 -10.80 -9.06
N SER A 76 6.44 -10.81 -9.24
CA SER A 76 5.76 -11.81 -10.06
C SER A 76 6.28 -11.78 -11.50
N TRP A 77 6.38 -10.60 -12.11
CA TRP A 77 6.91 -10.45 -13.48
C TRP A 77 8.39 -10.76 -13.55
N ARG A 78 9.20 -10.33 -12.56
CA ARG A 78 10.63 -10.65 -12.50
C ARG A 78 10.89 -12.16 -12.41
N GLN A 79 9.96 -12.95 -11.88
CA GLN A 79 10.05 -14.41 -11.80
C GLN A 79 9.37 -15.14 -12.97
N SER A 80 8.78 -14.42 -13.92
CA SER A 80 8.28 -14.98 -15.18
C SER A 80 9.39 -15.13 -16.23
N LEU A 81 9.03 -15.65 -17.41
CA LEU A 81 9.91 -15.67 -18.58
C LEU A 81 10.10 -14.29 -19.22
N ALA A 82 9.32 -13.27 -18.86
CA ALA A 82 9.42 -11.94 -19.45
C ALA A 82 10.74 -11.23 -19.14
N GLU A 83 11.08 -10.25 -19.97
CA GLU A 83 12.02 -9.18 -19.63
C GLU A 83 11.24 -8.04 -18.97
N VAL A 84 11.64 -7.64 -17.76
CA VAL A 84 10.93 -6.61 -17.00
C VAL A 84 11.68 -5.30 -17.09
N ILE A 85 10.98 -4.26 -17.52
CA ILE A 85 11.50 -2.90 -17.66
C ILE A 85 10.76 -1.99 -16.67
N GLU A 86 11.49 -1.48 -15.69
CA GLU A 86 10.96 -0.56 -14.67
C GLU A 86 11.04 0.88 -15.18
N ILE A 87 9.88 1.53 -15.29
CA ILE A 87 9.78 2.96 -15.61
C ILE A 87 9.93 3.76 -14.31
N GLY A 88 10.77 4.79 -14.38
CA GLY A 88 11.01 5.70 -13.27
C GLY A 88 9.87 6.71 -13.04
N MET A 89 10.17 7.70 -12.21
CA MET A 89 9.30 8.85 -12.02
C MET A 89 9.86 10.09 -12.70
N ASP A 90 8.97 10.99 -13.10
CA ASP A 90 9.32 12.35 -13.48
C ASP A 90 9.61 13.25 -12.25
N ASN A 91 9.85 14.54 -12.49
CA ASN A 91 10.13 15.52 -11.45
C ASN A 91 8.95 15.78 -10.50
N ASP A 92 7.73 15.50 -10.95
CA ASP A 92 6.52 15.61 -10.13
C ASP A 92 6.24 14.33 -9.34
N GLY A 93 7.11 13.32 -9.45
CA GLY A 93 6.92 12.04 -8.80
C GLY A 93 5.74 11.28 -9.39
N LEU A 94 5.39 11.52 -10.65
CA LEU A 94 4.44 10.78 -11.49
C LEU A 94 5.21 9.80 -12.41
N ILE A 95 4.50 8.92 -13.14
CA ILE A 95 5.15 7.98 -14.07
C ILE A 95 5.79 8.76 -15.21
N ASP A 96 7.08 8.51 -15.48
CA ASP A 96 7.79 9.16 -16.60
C ASP A 96 7.29 8.63 -17.95
N MET A 97 6.31 9.33 -18.51
CA MET A 97 5.66 8.99 -19.78
C MET A 97 6.59 9.15 -20.98
N GLU A 98 7.54 10.10 -20.94
CA GLU A 98 8.51 10.32 -22.02
C GLU A 98 9.53 9.18 -22.07
N ALA A 99 10.04 8.74 -20.91
CA ALA A 99 10.92 7.58 -20.83
C ALA A 99 10.20 6.30 -21.27
N LEU A 100 8.94 6.12 -20.89
CA LEU A 100 8.10 5.01 -21.34
C LEU A 100 7.95 5.01 -22.88
N GLU A 101 7.58 6.14 -23.49
CA GLU A 101 7.42 6.25 -24.95
C GLU A 101 8.72 5.92 -25.70
N LYS A 102 9.86 6.44 -25.23
CA LYS A 102 11.17 6.16 -25.81
C LYS A 102 11.52 4.67 -25.78
N LEU A 103 11.27 4.01 -24.65
CA LEU A 103 11.55 2.57 -24.50
C LEU A 103 10.59 1.74 -25.34
N LEU A 104 9.29 2.07 -25.37
CA LEU A 104 8.31 1.42 -26.25
C LEU A 104 8.75 1.48 -27.72
N GLY A 105 9.24 2.64 -28.19
CA GLY A 105 9.78 2.77 -29.54
C GLY A 105 11.00 1.90 -29.81
N THR A 106 11.82 1.63 -28.80
CA THR A 106 12.99 0.74 -28.91
C THR A 106 12.55 -0.72 -29.05
N TYR A 107 11.68 -1.20 -28.16
CA TYR A 107 11.24 -2.60 -28.18
C TYR A 107 10.28 -2.93 -29.32
N ARG A 108 9.49 -1.96 -29.79
CA ARG A 108 8.68 -2.12 -31.00
C ARG A 108 9.55 -2.41 -32.22
N LYS A 109 10.68 -1.71 -32.38
CA LYS A 109 11.64 -1.95 -33.48
C LYS A 109 12.30 -3.32 -33.38
N ALA A 110 12.43 -3.88 -32.17
CA ALA A 110 12.94 -5.22 -31.94
C ALA A 110 11.89 -6.33 -32.22
N ASN A 111 10.67 -5.98 -32.64
CA ASN A 111 9.58 -6.91 -32.97
C ASN A 111 9.25 -7.90 -31.83
N ARG A 112 9.28 -7.42 -30.58
CA ARG A 112 8.98 -8.21 -29.39
C ARG A 112 7.55 -7.95 -28.90
N PRO A 113 6.86 -8.94 -28.31
CA PRO A 113 5.55 -8.71 -27.71
C PRO A 113 5.68 -7.83 -26.46
N ILE A 114 4.85 -6.79 -26.38
CA ILE A 114 4.90 -5.77 -25.34
C ILE A 114 3.67 -5.87 -24.45
N LEU A 115 3.88 -5.77 -23.14
CA LEU A 115 2.85 -5.65 -22.12
C LEU A 115 3.24 -4.53 -21.14
N GLY A 116 2.29 -3.71 -20.72
CA GLY A 116 2.42 -2.86 -19.54
C GLY A 116 1.62 -3.44 -18.39
N SER A 117 2.17 -3.47 -17.19
CA SER A 117 1.45 -3.88 -15.98
C SER A 117 1.66 -2.84 -14.89
N PHE A 118 0.71 -1.91 -14.77
CA PHE A 118 0.85 -0.74 -13.91
C PHE A 118 -0.16 -0.73 -12.76
N SER A 119 0.23 -0.25 -11.59
CA SER A 119 -0.72 0.05 -10.52
C SER A 119 -1.61 1.23 -10.93
N ALA A 120 -2.94 1.07 -10.86
CA ALA A 120 -3.89 2.17 -11.12
C ALA A 120 -3.83 3.26 -10.03
N CYS A 121 -3.37 2.89 -8.83
CA CYS A 121 -3.16 3.79 -7.71
C CYS A 121 -2.08 3.23 -6.79
N SER A 122 -1.17 4.09 -6.33
CA SER A 122 -0.15 3.69 -5.36
C SER A 122 -0.78 3.28 -4.04
N ASN A 123 -0.47 2.07 -3.54
CA ASN A 123 -0.86 1.66 -2.20
C ASN A 123 -0.07 2.41 -1.09
N VAL A 124 0.99 3.13 -1.45
CA VAL A 124 1.82 3.91 -0.54
C VAL A 124 1.31 5.33 -0.43
N THR A 125 1.28 6.06 -1.54
CA THR A 125 0.98 7.49 -1.57
C THR A 125 -0.47 7.76 -1.95
N GLY A 126 -1.21 6.79 -2.46
CA GLY A 126 -2.55 7.01 -2.98
C GLY A 126 -2.60 7.77 -4.30
N ILE A 127 -1.45 8.18 -4.87
CA ILE A 127 -1.40 8.86 -6.17
C ILE A 127 -2.04 7.96 -7.24
N TYR A 128 -2.93 8.54 -8.03
CA TYR A 128 -3.54 7.86 -9.17
C TYR A 128 -2.61 7.93 -10.39
N SER A 129 -2.51 6.80 -11.10
CA SER A 129 -1.85 6.77 -12.41
C SER A 129 -2.85 7.24 -13.48
N ASP A 130 -2.38 7.92 -14.52
CA ASP A 130 -3.20 8.19 -15.72
C ASP A 130 -3.37 6.90 -16.54
N THR A 131 -4.24 6.02 -16.06
CA THR A 131 -4.44 4.69 -16.65
C THR A 131 -4.89 4.78 -18.11
N ARG A 132 -5.64 5.82 -18.48
CA ARG A 132 -6.11 6.01 -19.86
C ARG A 132 -4.99 6.52 -20.75
N GLY A 133 -4.20 7.50 -20.30
CA GLY A 133 -3.03 7.97 -21.04
C GLY A 133 -1.98 6.88 -21.25
N ILE A 134 -1.71 6.08 -20.23
CA ILE A 134 -0.79 4.92 -20.31
C ILE A 134 -1.31 3.90 -21.33
N ALA A 135 -2.60 3.57 -21.29
CA ALA A 135 -3.21 2.65 -22.25
C ALA A 135 -3.08 3.16 -23.70
N GLN A 136 -3.44 4.41 -23.94
CA GLN A 136 -3.30 5.05 -25.26
C GLN A 136 -1.87 4.97 -25.76
N LEU A 137 -0.90 5.24 -24.89
CA LEU A 137 0.50 5.18 -25.27
C LEU A 137 0.92 3.76 -25.65
N LEU A 138 0.65 2.74 -24.82
CA LEU A 138 1.06 1.37 -25.14
C LEU A 138 0.41 0.84 -26.42
N HIS A 139 -0.88 1.09 -26.61
CA HIS A 139 -1.60 0.63 -27.81
C HIS A 139 -1.09 1.28 -29.09
N ARG A 140 -0.66 2.56 -29.06
CA ARG A 140 0.00 3.20 -30.22
C ARG A 140 1.27 2.45 -30.67
N TYR A 141 1.92 1.74 -29.74
CA TYR A 141 3.10 0.93 -29.99
C TYR A 141 2.81 -0.56 -30.20
N GLY A 142 1.52 -0.95 -30.26
CA GLY A 142 1.10 -2.34 -30.47
C GLY A 142 1.29 -3.24 -29.24
N GLY A 143 1.48 -2.65 -28.06
CA GLY A 143 1.55 -3.39 -26.80
C GLY A 143 0.19 -3.49 -26.12
N PHE A 144 0.04 -4.47 -25.26
CA PHE A 144 -1.12 -4.62 -24.36
C PHE A 144 -0.87 -3.89 -23.03
N VAL A 145 -1.93 -3.57 -22.29
CA VAL A 145 -1.85 -2.90 -21.00
C VAL A 145 -2.77 -3.54 -19.95
N CYS A 146 -2.22 -3.74 -18.76
CA CYS A 146 -2.90 -4.30 -17.61
C CYS A 146 -2.79 -3.34 -16.42
N PHE A 147 -3.85 -3.32 -15.60
CA PHE A 147 -3.88 -2.46 -14.41
C PHE A 147 -4.19 -3.23 -13.12
N ASP A 148 -3.35 -3.01 -12.10
CA ASP A 148 -3.61 -3.43 -10.73
C ASP A 148 -4.51 -2.39 -10.03
N PHE A 149 -5.77 -2.75 -9.85
CA PHE A 149 -6.77 -1.95 -9.14
C PHE A 149 -6.91 -2.34 -7.66
N ALA A 150 -5.98 -3.08 -7.06
CA ALA A 150 -6.11 -3.50 -5.67
C ALA A 150 -6.16 -2.30 -4.70
N ALA A 151 -5.49 -1.18 -5.00
CA ALA A 151 -5.51 -0.01 -4.13
C ALA A 151 -6.75 0.89 -4.36
N SER A 152 -7.21 1.03 -5.60
CA SER A 152 -8.26 1.98 -6.01
C SER A 152 -9.61 1.35 -6.28
N GLY A 153 -9.69 0.06 -6.58
CA GLY A 153 -10.90 -0.60 -7.08
C GLY A 153 -12.15 -0.46 -6.22
N PRO A 154 -12.06 -0.44 -4.87
CA PRO A 154 -13.23 -0.17 -4.04
C PRO A 154 -13.79 1.26 -4.15
N TYR A 155 -13.08 2.17 -4.82
CA TYR A 155 -13.30 3.62 -4.75
C TYR A 155 -13.59 4.25 -6.11
N VAL A 156 -13.09 3.67 -7.21
CA VAL A 156 -13.21 4.23 -8.56
C VAL A 156 -14.11 3.36 -9.43
N GLU A 157 -14.77 3.97 -10.41
CA GLU A 157 -15.36 3.21 -11.52
C GLU A 157 -14.25 2.52 -12.32
N ILE A 158 -14.50 1.27 -12.70
CA ILE A 158 -13.57 0.47 -13.48
C ILE A 158 -14.29 0.09 -14.77
N ASP A 159 -13.67 0.41 -15.89
CA ASP A 159 -14.27 0.17 -17.20
C ASP A 159 -13.19 -0.30 -18.19
N MET A 160 -13.22 -1.58 -18.53
CA MET A 160 -12.19 -2.24 -19.31
C MET A 160 -12.12 -1.74 -20.75
N ARG A 161 -13.23 -1.67 -21.49
CA ARG A 161 -13.26 -1.24 -22.91
C ARG A 161 -12.18 -1.88 -23.80
N SER A 162 -11.98 -3.19 -23.65
CA SER A 162 -11.01 -3.98 -24.41
C SER A 162 -11.09 -3.70 -25.92
N GLY A 163 -9.93 -3.53 -26.57
CA GLY A 163 -9.83 -3.21 -28.01
C GLY A 163 -10.01 -1.73 -28.39
N VAL A 164 -10.39 -0.86 -27.44
CA VAL A 164 -10.39 0.60 -27.65
C VAL A 164 -9.01 1.19 -27.31
N ILE A 165 -8.62 2.28 -27.97
CA ILE A 165 -7.29 2.90 -27.81
C ILE A 165 -6.94 3.25 -26.36
N ASP A 166 -7.90 3.65 -25.54
CA ASP A 166 -7.74 3.95 -24.11
C ASP A 166 -8.36 2.88 -23.19
N GLY A 167 -8.67 1.71 -23.78
CA GLY A 167 -9.13 0.52 -23.09
C GLY A 167 -8.00 -0.19 -22.33
N TYR A 168 -8.36 -1.24 -21.60
CA TYR A 168 -7.43 -2.08 -20.86
C TYR A 168 -7.55 -3.51 -21.39
N ASP A 169 -6.45 -4.25 -21.40
CA ASP A 169 -6.43 -5.64 -21.85
C ASP A 169 -6.46 -6.62 -20.69
N ALA A 170 -6.07 -6.20 -19.48
CA ALA A 170 -6.40 -6.94 -18.27
C ALA A 170 -6.54 -6.05 -17.04
N ILE A 171 -7.30 -6.55 -16.06
CA ILE A 171 -7.57 -5.90 -14.79
C ILE A 171 -7.37 -6.92 -13.68
N PHE A 172 -6.59 -6.54 -12.67
CA PHE A 172 -6.39 -7.35 -11.47
C PHE A 172 -7.08 -6.70 -10.27
N LEU A 173 -7.83 -7.49 -9.51
CA LEU A 173 -8.61 -7.00 -8.39
C LEU A 173 -8.53 -7.88 -7.14
N SER A 174 -8.66 -7.21 -6.01
CA SER A 174 -8.70 -7.79 -4.67
C SER A 174 -10.00 -7.39 -3.97
N PRO A 175 -11.12 -8.10 -4.19
CA PRO A 175 -12.40 -7.73 -3.62
C PRO A 175 -12.41 -7.79 -2.08
N HIS A 176 -11.47 -8.49 -1.42
CA HIS A 176 -11.29 -8.42 0.03
C HIS A 176 -10.92 -7.02 0.57
N LYS A 177 -10.62 -6.06 -0.30
CA LYS A 177 -10.41 -4.65 0.03
C LYS A 177 -11.68 -3.80 -0.14
N PHE A 178 -12.77 -4.38 -0.63
CA PHE A 178 -14.09 -3.76 -0.74
C PHE A 178 -14.85 -3.95 0.56
N LEU A 179 -15.79 -3.04 0.85
CA LEU A 179 -16.70 -3.18 1.98
C LEU A 179 -17.52 -4.47 1.82
N GLY A 180 -17.46 -5.35 2.82
CA GLY A 180 -18.11 -6.68 2.79
C GLY A 180 -17.38 -7.76 1.98
N GLY A 181 -16.27 -7.41 1.31
CA GLY A 181 -15.54 -8.33 0.45
C GLY A 181 -14.57 -9.34 1.10
N PRO A 182 -14.10 -9.23 2.37
CA PRO A 182 -13.24 -10.25 2.96
C PRO A 182 -13.79 -11.67 2.81
N GLY A 183 -12.97 -12.60 2.30
CA GLY A 183 -13.38 -13.97 1.93
C GLY A 183 -13.78 -14.16 0.45
N SER A 184 -13.69 -13.12 -0.37
CA SER A 184 -13.83 -13.18 -1.83
C SER A 184 -12.58 -13.74 -2.55
N PRO A 185 -12.69 -14.27 -3.78
CA PRO A 185 -11.54 -14.65 -4.58
C PRO A 185 -10.86 -13.41 -5.18
N GLY A 186 -9.64 -13.55 -5.68
CA GLY A 186 -9.04 -12.59 -6.61
C GLY A 186 -9.77 -12.61 -7.95
N ILE A 187 -9.77 -11.50 -8.66
CA ILE A 187 -10.43 -11.40 -9.97
C ILE A 187 -9.40 -10.99 -11.01
N LEU A 188 -9.35 -11.75 -12.09
CA LEU A 188 -8.72 -11.39 -13.36
C LEU A 188 -9.84 -11.21 -14.39
N LEU A 189 -9.96 -10.02 -14.97
CA LEU A 189 -10.73 -9.82 -16.20
C LEU A 189 -9.71 -9.49 -17.30
N MET A 190 -9.72 -10.23 -18.41
CA MET A 190 -8.73 -10.05 -19.46
C MET A 190 -9.33 -10.22 -20.86
N SER A 191 -8.69 -9.58 -21.83
CA SER A 191 -8.98 -9.76 -23.25
C SER A 191 -8.64 -11.19 -23.65
N LYS A 192 -9.52 -11.82 -24.42
CA LYS A 192 -9.29 -13.15 -24.99
C LYS A 192 -8.09 -13.19 -25.94
N ALA A 193 -7.57 -12.03 -26.37
CA ALA A 193 -6.34 -11.90 -27.16
C ALA A 193 -5.08 -12.27 -26.36
N LEU A 194 -5.10 -12.15 -25.03
CA LEU A 194 -3.99 -12.53 -24.16
C LEU A 194 -3.95 -14.04 -23.85
N TYR A 195 -5.00 -14.80 -24.22
CA TYR A 195 -5.11 -16.23 -23.94
C TYR A 195 -4.35 -17.07 -24.97
N GLN A 196 -3.21 -17.66 -24.57
CA GLN A 196 -2.31 -18.42 -25.44
C GLN A 196 -2.51 -19.94 -25.37
N LEU A 197 -3.39 -20.45 -24.50
CA LEU A 197 -3.57 -21.88 -24.25
C LEU A 197 -4.72 -22.52 -25.05
N ARG A 198 -5.21 -21.90 -26.13
CA ARG A 198 -6.35 -22.43 -26.91
C ARG A 198 -6.10 -23.85 -27.43
N SER A 199 -4.89 -24.09 -27.94
CA SER A 199 -4.47 -25.38 -28.50
C SER A 199 -3.64 -26.22 -27.54
N SER A 200 -3.70 -25.93 -26.24
CA SER A 200 -2.94 -26.63 -25.19
C SER A 200 -3.82 -26.88 -23.98
N PRO A 201 -3.45 -27.78 -23.05
CA PRO A 201 -4.18 -27.92 -21.80
C PRO A 201 -4.34 -26.57 -21.06
N PRO A 202 -5.45 -26.35 -20.32
CA PRO A 202 -5.64 -25.14 -19.52
C PRO A 202 -4.55 -24.97 -18.47
N SER A 203 -4.44 -23.77 -17.91
CA SER A 203 -3.44 -23.49 -16.87
C SER A 203 -3.60 -24.40 -15.65
N THR A 204 -4.84 -24.79 -15.34
CA THR A 204 -5.18 -25.70 -14.25
C THR A 204 -6.13 -26.79 -14.77
N CYS A 205 -5.59 -27.97 -15.07
CA CYS A 205 -6.39 -29.14 -15.43
C CYS A 205 -7.13 -29.71 -14.21
N GLY A 206 -8.41 -30.04 -14.39
CA GLY A 206 -9.21 -30.66 -13.33
C GLY A 206 -10.60 -31.07 -13.81
N GLY A 207 -11.39 -31.66 -12.90
CA GLY A 207 -12.80 -31.93 -13.19
C GLY A 207 -13.54 -30.67 -13.61
N GLY A 208 -14.46 -30.78 -14.56
CA GLY A 208 -15.21 -29.63 -15.09
C GLY A 208 -14.49 -28.82 -16.17
N THR A 209 -13.24 -29.14 -16.54
CA THR A 209 -12.50 -28.45 -17.63
C THR A 209 -12.53 -29.18 -18.98
N VAL A 210 -13.12 -30.38 -19.00
CA VAL A 210 -13.04 -31.36 -20.11
C VAL A 210 -14.42 -31.77 -20.58
N CYS A 211 -14.56 -31.96 -21.89
CA CYS A 211 -15.69 -32.65 -22.51
C CYS A 211 -15.50 -34.17 -22.47
N TYR A 212 -14.26 -34.64 -22.63
CA TYR A 212 -13.93 -36.05 -22.70
C TYR A 212 -12.49 -36.32 -22.27
N VAL A 213 -12.27 -37.44 -21.58
CA VAL A 213 -10.94 -37.94 -21.19
C VAL A 213 -10.83 -39.40 -21.59
N SER A 214 -9.83 -39.73 -22.41
CA SER A 214 -9.56 -41.11 -22.79
C SER A 214 -8.74 -41.83 -21.72
N GLY A 215 -9.08 -43.10 -21.46
CA GLY A 215 -8.27 -43.97 -20.61
C GLY A 215 -7.06 -44.60 -21.30
N PHE A 216 -6.90 -44.40 -22.61
CA PHE A 216 -5.90 -45.08 -23.44
C PHE A 216 -4.79 -44.15 -23.95
N ASN A 217 -5.12 -42.91 -24.29
CA ASN A 217 -4.16 -41.93 -24.83
C ASN A 217 -4.52 -40.52 -24.38
N GLU A 218 -3.57 -39.84 -23.75
CA GLU A 218 -3.75 -38.47 -23.25
C GLU A 218 -4.09 -37.46 -24.35
N LYS A 219 -3.61 -37.69 -25.58
CA LYS A 219 -3.84 -36.79 -26.73
C LYS A 219 -5.30 -36.74 -27.19
N ASP A 220 -6.11 -37.71 -26.79
CA ASP A 220 -7.54 -37.77 -27.11
C ASP A 220 -8.39 -36.96 -26.10
N THR A 221 -7.76 -36.32 -25.11
CA THR A 221 -8.46 -35.47 -24.14
C THR A 221 -9.02 -34.23 -24.83
N LEU A 222 -10.33 -34.03 -24.71
CA LEU A 222 -11.03 -32.87 -25.26
C LEU A 222 -11.35 -31.89 -24.14
N TYR A 223 -10.72 -30.72 -24.16
CA TYR A 223 -10.97 -29.62 -23.21
C TYR A 223 -12.11 -28.72 -23.70
N LEU A 224 -12.77 -28.03 -22.77
CA LEU A 224 -13.83 -27.06 -23.09
C LEU A 224 -13.28 -25.88 -23.91
N GLU A 225 -14.05 -25.38 -24.88
CA GLU A 225 -13.65 -24.24 -25.72
C GLU A 225 -13.82 -22.88 -25.01
N GLU A 226 -14.87 -22.74 -24.19
CA GLU A 226 -15.14 -21.48 -23.48
C GLU A 226 -14.12 -21.23 -22.35
N ILE A 227 -13.31 -20.18 -22.50
CA ILE A 227 -12.15 -19.87 -21.65
C ILE A 227 -12.52 -19.79 -20.16
N GLU A 228 -13.67 -19.19 -19.83
CA GLU A 228 -14.08 -19.01 -18.42
C GLU A 228 -14.37 -20.35 -17.73
N GLU A 229 -14.96 -21.31 -18.44
CA GLU A 229 -15.23 -22.66 -17.91
C GLU A 229 -13.97 -23.52 -17.95
N ARG A 230 -13.21 -23.42 -19.05
CA ARG A 230 -11.96 -24.14 -19.29
C ARG A 230 -10.90 -23.90 -18.21
N GLU A 231 -10.84 -22.68 -17.65
CA GLU A 231 -9.87 -22.28 -16.63
C GLU A 231 -10.39 -22.34 -15.18
N ASN A 232 -11.60 -22.86 -15.00
CA ASN A 232 -12.27 -23.00 -13.70
C ASN A 232 -12.32 -24.47 -13.26
N GLY A 233 -11.15 -25.09 -13.13
CA GLY A 233 -11.03 -26.49 -12.77
C GLY A 233 -11.41 -26.81 -11.33
N GLY A 234 -12.15 -27.90 -11.15
CA GLY A 234 -12.69 -28.37 -9.88
C GLY A 234 -14.02 -27.71 -9.53
N THR A 235 -14.38 -27.76 -8.24
CA THR A 235 -15.59 -27.09 -7.75
C THR A 235 -15.37 -25.57 -7.77
N PRO A 236 -16.22 -24.78 -8.45
CA PRO A 236 -16.09 -23.32 -8.49
C PRO A 236 -16.15 -22.69 -7.10
N GLN A 237 -15.58 -21.49 -6.97
CA GLN A 237 -15.56 -20.70 -5.73
C GLN A 237 -16.92 -20.03 -5.42
N ILE A 238 -18.01 -20.80 -5.43
CA ILE A 238 -19.41 -20.33 -5.46
C ILE A 238 -19.71 -19.23 -4.42
N ILE A 239 -19.51 -19.52 -3.12
CA ILE A 239 -19.81 -18.57 -2.04
C ILE A 239 -18.92 -17.32 -2.12
N GLN A 240 -17.67 -17.49 -2.53
CA GLN A 240 -16.72 -16.41 -2.61
C GLN A 240 -17.07 -15.47 -3.78
N THR A 241 -17.48 -16.02 -4.93
CA THR A 241 -17.97 -15.27 -6.10
C THR A 241 -19.24 -14.49 -5.78
N ILE A 242 -20.21 -15.11 -5.09
CA ILE A 242 -21.43 -14.42 -4.66
C ILE A 242 -21.08 -13.26 -3.70
N ARG A 243 -20.18 -13.48 -2.74
CA ARG A 243 -19.71 -12.44 -1.83
C ARG A 243 -19.01 -11.29 -2.57
N ALA A 244 -18.19 -11.59 -3.57
CA ALA A 244 -17.58 -10.57 -4.41
C ALA A 244 -18.65 -9.72 -5.11
N ALA A 245 -19.66 -10.35 -5.72
CA ALA A 245 -20.75 -9.63 -6.39
C ALA A 245 -21.50 -8.71 -5.42
N LEU A 246 -21.81 -9.18 -4.21
CA LEU A 246 -22.44 -8.35 -3.18
C LEU A 246 -21.56 -7.16 -2.76
N ALA A 247 -20.24 -7.32 -2.69
CA ALA A 247 -19.32 -6.22 -2.39
C ALA A 247 -19.29 -5.17 -3.51
N PHE A 248 -19.38 -5.59 -4.78
CA PHE A 248 -19.57 -4.67 -5.91
C PHE A 248 -20.92 -3.94 -5.82
N TRP A 249 -21.99 -4.66 -5.48
CA TRP A 249 -23.31 -4.08 -5.34
C TRP A 249 -23.38 -3.02 -4.25
N VAL A 250 -22.75 -3.26 -3.09
CA VAL A 250 -22.63 -2.24 -2.02
C VAL A 250 -21.91 -0.99 -2.52
N LYS A 251 -20.81 -1.15 -3.26
CA LYS A 251 -20.07 -0.01 -3.84
C LYS A 251 -20.92 0.78 -4.83
N GLU A 252 -21.62 0.10 -5.73
CA GLU A 252 -22.52 0.73 -6.71
C GLU A 252 -23.70 1.43 -6.04
N TYR A 253 -24.29 0.82 -5.00
CA TYR A 253 -25.38 1.41 -4.23
C TYR A 253 -24.98 2.73 -3.55
N ILE A 254 -23.76 2.81 -3.01
CA ILE A 254 -23.22 4.05 -2.42
C ILE A 254 -22.96 5.10 -3.51
N GLY A 255 -22.52 4.67 -4.69
CA GLY A 255 -22.31 5.49 -5.86
C GLY A 255 -20.92 6.13 -5.95
N TYR A 256 -20.34 6.11 -7.15
CA TYR A 256 -18.96 6.55 -7.40
C TYR A 256 -18.72 8.03 -7.07
N GLN A 257 -19.68 8.90 -7.42
CA GLN A 257 -19.59 10.34 -7.15
C GLN A 257 -19.57 10.65 -5.64
N MET A 258 -20.36 9.91 -4.85
CA MET A 258 -20.38 10.08 -3.40
C MET A 258 -19.06 9.62 -2.78
N ILE A 259 -18.54 8.47 -3.22
CA ILE A 259 -17.24 7.97 -2.76
C ILE A 259 -16.12 8.97 -3.12
N GLU A 260 -16.09 9.47 -4.35
CA GLU A 260 -15.10 10.46 -4.79
C GLU A 260 -15.19 11.77 -3.97
N LYS A 261 -16.40 12.27 -3.74
CA LYS A 261 -16.63 13.47 -2.92
C LYS A 261 -16.06 13.29 -1.51
N GLN A 262 -16.33 12.14 -0.88
CA GLN A 262 -15.88 11.88 0.48
C GLN A 262 -14.36 11.66 0.57
N GLU A 263 -13.78 10.90 -0.36
CA GLU A 263 -12.32 10.72 -0.44
C GLU A 263 -11.61 12.06 -0.62
N THR A 264 -12.13 12.91 -1.51
CA THR A 264 -11.59 14.25 -1.79
C THR A 264 -11.68 15.14 -0.55
N TYR A 265 -12.81 15.10 0.16
CA TYR A 265 -12.97 15.82 1.42
C TYR A 265 -11.92 15.38 2.45
N TYR A 266 -11.75 14.08 2.68
CA TYR A 266 -10.80 13.58 3.67
C TYR A 266 -9.36 13.91 3.32
N ILE A 267 -8.93 13.66 2.08
CA ILE A 267 -7.53 13.87 1.73
C ILE A 267 -7.15 15.36 1.73
N ASN A 268 -8.02 16.25 1.22
CA ASN A 268 -7.74 17.68 1.17
C ASN A 268 -7.66 18.28 2.58
N ASN A 269 -8.59 17.94 3.46
CA ASN A 269 -8.57 18.45 4.84
C ASN A 269 -7.39 17.88 5.64
N ALA A 270 -7.07 16.60 5.47
CA ALA A 270 -5.93 15.98 6.14
C ALA A 270 -4.60 16.59 5.67
N LEU A 271 -4.40 16.78 4.35
CA LEU A 271 -3.20 17.44 3.82
C LEU A 271 -3.10 18.88 4.30
N LYS A 272 -4.18 19.67 4.21
CA LYS A 272 -4.22 21.06 4.68
C LYS A 272 -3.77 21.18 6.14
N ARG A 273 -4.20 20.25 6.99
CA ARG A 273 -3.91 20.27 8.43
C ARG A 273 -2.53 19.73 8.78
N LEU A 274 -2.09 18.66 8.13
CA LEU A 274 -0.82 18.00 8.46
C LEU A 274 0.39 18.63 7.77
N MET A 275 0.24 19.25 6.60
CA MET A 275 1.36 19.87 5.87
C MET A 275 1.90 21.13 6.55
N SER A 276 1.10 21.83 7.37
CA SER A 276 1.57 22.97 8.17
C SER A 276 2.49 22.55 9.34
N ASN A 277 2.63 21.25 9.59
CA ASN A 277 3.43 20.74 10.69
C ASN A 277 4.87 20.41 10.25
N GLU A 278 5.83 21.22 10.70
CA GLU A 278 7.26 21.05 10.40
C GLU A 278 7.87 19.72 10.88
N ASN A 279 7.28 19.10 11.91
CA ASN A 279 7.72 17.80 12.41
C ASN A 279 7.18 16.65 11.56
N MET A 280 6.29 16.89 10.61
CA MET A 280 5.77 15.86 9.73
C MET A 280 6.33 16.00 8.33
N TRP A 281 6.42 14.87 7.63
CA TRP A 281 6.62 14.86 6.18
C TRP A 281 5.68 13.84 5.58
N VAL A 282 4.73 14.32 4.77
CA VAL A 282 3.86 13.46 3.97
C VAL A 282 4.62 13.03 2.72
N LEU A 283 4.67 11.73 2.46
CA LEU A 283 5.39 11.14 1.34
C LEU A 283 4.61 11.23 0.03
N GLY A 284 5.36 11.33 -1.07
CA GLY A 284 4.86 11.50 -2.43
C GLY A 284 4.37 12.91 -2.73
N ASN A 285 3.98 13.15 -3.97
CA ASN A 285 3.38 14.41 -4.39
C ASN A 285 2.05 14.65 -3.64
N THR A 286 1.92 15.84 -3.04
CA THR A 286 0.74 16.26 -2.26
C THR A 286 -0.20 17.20 -3.02
N SER A 287 0.18 17.60 -4.23
CA SER A 287 -0.57 18.53 -5.07
C SER A 287 -1.42 17.84 -6.15
N VAL A 288 -1.14 16.57 -6.43
CA VAL A 288 -1.86 15.77 -7.44
C VAL A 288 -3.03 15.00 -6.84
N LYS A 289 -3.97 14.60 -7.70
CA LYS A 289 -5.12 13.77 -7.31
C LYS A 289 -4.61 12.46 -6.68
N ARG A 290 -5.03 12.22 -5.44
CA ARG A 290 -4.67 11.01 -4.70
C ARG A 290 -5.83 10.55 -3.85
N LYS A 291 -5.89 9.25 -3.64
CA LYS A 291 -6.76 8.60 -2.69
C LYS A 291 -6.45 9.08 -1.27
N ALA A 292 -7.40 8.96 -0.34
CA ALA A 292 -7.23 9.28 1.08
C ALA A 292 -6.29 8.30 1.82
N ILE A 293 -5.07 8.11 1.30
CA ILE A 293 -3.97 7.34 1.86
C ILE A 293 -2.84 8.31 2.19
N LEU A 294 -2.42 8.31 3.46
CA LEU A 294 -1.32 9.11 3.95
C LEU A 294 -0.21 8.21 4.45
N SER A 295 0.90 8.21 3.73
CA SER A 295 2.19 7.72 4.21
C SER A 295 3.00 8.91 4.69
N PHE A 296 3.52 8.86 5.91
CA PHE A 296 4.20 10.00 6.52
C PHE A 296 5.32 9.57 7.47
N LEU A 297 6.25 10.50 7.67
CA LEU A 297 7.28 10.44 8.69
C LEU A 297 6.98 11.47 9.77
N VAL A 298 7.23 11.11 11.03
CA VAL A 298 7.24 12.04 12.15
C VAL A 298 8.69 12.22 12.58
N TYR A 299 9.14 13.45 12.65
CA TYR A 299 10.50 13.81 12.96
C TYR A 299 10.68 14.15 14.42
N SER A 300 11.79 13.68 14.96
CA SER A 300 12.21 14.09 16.29
C SER A 300 12.98 15.41 16.22
N THR A 301 13.07 16.10 17.36
CA THR A 301 13.78 17.36 17.52
C THR A 301 14.81 17.27 18.65
N THR A 302 15.78 18.16 18.63
CA THR A 302 16.81 18.33 19.67
C THR A 302 16.99 19.82 19.98
N ASN A 303 17.48 20.12 21.19
CA ASN A 303 17.95 21.45 21.57
C ASN A 303 19.48 21.45 21.57
N SER A 304 20.09 22.17 20.62
CA SER A 304 21.52 22.43 20.65
C SER A 304 21.83 23.59 21.58
N SER A 305 22.56 23.32 22.67
CA SER A 305 23.19 24.32 23.53
C SER A 305 24.52 24.79 22.92
N SER A 306 24.46 25.43 21.76
CA SER A 306 25.67 25.96 21.09
C SER A 306 25.37 27.29 20.41
N ASN A 307 25.15 28.31 21.23
CA ASN A 307 25.81 29.62 21.23
C ASN A 307 25.03 30.51 22.19
N GLY A 308 25.67 30.90 23.29
CA GLY A 308 25.11 31.89 24.20
C GLY A 308 25.06 33.24 23.52
N ILE A 309 23.89 33.59 23.01
CA ILE A 309 23.41 34.97 22.89
C ILE A 309 21.95 34.92 23.33
N GLU A 310 21.65 35.58 24.45
CA GLU A 310 20.29 35.86 24.89
C GLU A 310 19.64 36.78 23.87
N ASP A 311 18.92 36.24 22.88
CA ASP A 311 17.97 37.04 22.10
C ASP A 311 16.66 37.13 22.88
N SER A 312 16.62 38.15 23.73
CA SER A 312 15.43 38.69 24.36
C SER A 312 14.54 39.37 23.31
N GLU A 313 13.75 38.61 22.56
CA GLU A 313 12.56 39.15 21.90
C GLU A 313 11.36 38.21 22.11
N ARG A 314 10.61 38.51 23.18
CA ARG A 314 9.23 38.05 23.35
C ARG A 314 8.39 38.65 22.23
N ARG A 315 7.99 37.84 21.26
CA ARG A 315 6.82 38.14 20.44
C ARG A 315 5.58 37.80 21.26
N GLU A 316 5.01 38.81 21.91
CA GLU A 316 3.62 38.77 22.37
C GLU A 316 2.72 38.61 21.14
N GLY A 317 2.15 37.42 20.96
CA GLY A 317 1.13 37.15 19.95
C GLY A 317 -0.20 37.76 20.39
N LYS A 318 -0.80 38.55 19.50
CA LYS A 318 -2.19 39.03 19.62
C LYS A 318 -3.15 37.84 19.80
N GLU A 319 -4.02 37.94 20.80
CA GLU A 319 -5.16 37.03 20.99
C GLU A 319 -6.03 37.01 19.73
N GLY A 320 -6.16 35.85 19.09
CA GLY A 320 -7.06 35.66 17.96
C GLY A 320 -6.84 34.40 17.12
N ASP A 321 -5.61 33.89 17.01
CA ASP A 321 -5.33 32.70 16.18
C ASP A 321 -4.83 31.50 17.02
N LEU A 322 -5.59 30.41 16.97
CA LEU A 322 -5.36 29.15 17.69
C LEU A 322 -4.21 28.32 17.08
N TYR A 323 -2.96 28.82 17.11
CA TYR A 323 -1.79 28.06 16.66
C TYR A 323 -1.28 27.10 17.76
N MET A 324 -1.66 25.81 17.68
CA MET A 324 -1.29 24.72 18.62
C MET A 324 0.10 24.10 18.36
N TRP A 325 1.22 24.85 18.40
CA TRP A 325 2.56 24.23 18.23
C TRP A 325 3.65 24.87 19.09
N THR A 326 3.60 24.75 20.42
CA THR A 326 4.47 25.51 21.34
C THR A 326 5.62 24.72 21.99
N GLU A 327 5.87 23.46 21.62
CA GLU A 327 6.97 22.68 22.19
C GLU A 327 7.88 22.06 21.10
N ARG A 328 8.72 22.91 20.48
CA ARG A 328 9.68 22.52 19.44
C ARG A 328 11.12 22.64 19.93
N GLY A 329 11.98 21.73 19.48
CA GLY A 329 13.43 21.91 19.57
C GLY A 329 13.96 22.74 18.40
N ASN A 330 15.18 23.28 18.53
CA ASN A 330 15.76 24.16 17.51
C ASN A 330 16.31 23.44 16.26
N LYS A 331 16.40 22.10 16.29
CA LYS A 331 16.92 21.30 15.15
C LYS A 331 16.14 20.01 14.95
N ARG A 332 15.75 19.74 13.69
CA ARG A 332 15.18 18.47 13.22
C ARG A 332 16.25 17.38 13.21
N ASP A 333 15.95 16.22 13.79
CA ASP A 333 16.82 15.04 13.86
C ASP A 333 16.18 13.86 13.09
N LYS A 334 16.66 12.62 13.24
CA LYS A 334 16.11 11.45 12.55
C LYS A 334 14.59 11.27 12.80
N PRO A 335 13.85 10.70 11.84
CA PRO A 335 12.44 10.37 12.01
C PRO A 335 12.24 9.32 13.10
N LEU A 336 11.10 9.36 13.78
CA LEU A 336 10.61 8.25 14.59
C LEU A 336 10.37 7.04 13.69
N HIS A 337 10.66 5.84 14.20
CA HIS A 337 10.44 4.61 13.46
C HIS A 337 8.95 4.42 13.12
N GLY A 338 8.61 4.08 11.87
CA GLY A 338 7.21 3.93 11.45
C GLY A 338 6.39 2.95 12.33
N PRO A 339 6.90 1.75 12.63
CA PRO A 339 6.31 0.84 13.60
C PRO A 339 6.18 1.38 15.02
N PHE A 340 7.05 2.30 15.46
CA PHE A 340 6.92 2.95 16.77
C PHE A 340 5.74 3.93 16.77
N VAL A 341 5.64 4.78 15.75
CA VAL A 341 4.50 5.70 15.59
C VAL A 341 3.19 4.92 15.47
N ALA A 342 3.19 3.77 14.77
CA ALA A 342 2.03 2.89 14.70
C ALA A 342 1.65 2.29 16.06
N ALA A 343 2.65 1.90 16.87
CA ALA A 343 2.42 1.44 18.23
C ALA A 343 1.83 2.56 19.11
N LEU A 344 2.31 3.80 19.01
CA LEU A 344 1.74 4.94 19.75
C LEU A 344 0.28 5.21 19.35
N LEU A 345 -0.04 5.18 18.05
CA LEU A 345 -1.41 5.33 17.58
C LEU A 345 -2.36 4.28 18.18
N ASN A 346 -1.90 3.03 18.23
CA ASN A 346 -2.67 1.93 18.82
C ASN A 346 -2.80 2.06 20.35
N ASP A 347 -1.67 2.22 21.04
CA ASP A 347 -1.62 2.12 22.50
C ASP A 347 -2.25 3.33 23.20
N LEU A 348 -2.13 4.52 22.62
CA LEU A 348 -2.67 5.76 23.20
C LEU A 348 -4.10 6.07 22.75
N PHE A 349 -4.46 5.69 21.52
CA PHE A 349 -5.70 6.15 20.87
C PHE A 349 -6.58 5.04 20.32
N GLY A 350 -6.12 3.77 20.35
CA GLY A 350 -6.84 2.66 19.72
C GLY A 350 -6.89 2.74 18.18
N ILE A 351 -6.03 3.55 17.56
CA ILE A 351 -6.01 3.77 16.11
C ILE A 351 -5.06 2.75 15.46
N GLN A 352 -5.63 1.88 14.64
CA GLN A 352 -4.83 0.93 13.86
C GLN A 352 -4.22 1.61 12.63
N SER A 353 -2.90 1.54 12.52
CA SER A 353 -2.13 2.01 11.36
C SER A 353 -1.08 0.96 10.97
N ARG A 354 -0.35 1.20 9.87
CA ARG A 354 0.71 0.29 9.43
C ARG A 354 2.06 0.99 9.44
N GLY A 355 3.05 0.38 10.10
CA GLY A 355 4.45 0.79 10.04
C GLY A 355 5.26 -0.09 9.09
N GLY A 356 6.15 0.50 8.29
CA GLY A 356 7.08 -0.21 7.41
C GLY A 356 7.10 0.31 5.98
N CYS A 357 7.51 -0.52 5.01
CA CYS A 357 7.64 -0.15 3.60
C CYS A 357 6.46 -0.58 2.70
N ALA A 358 5.34 -0.99 3.31
CA ALA A 358 4.05 -1.28 2.64
C ALA A 358 4.12 -2.20 1.40
N CYS A 359 5.04 -3.17 1.37
CA CYS A 359 5.27 -4.07 0.24
C CYS A 359 5.57 -3.34 -1.08
N ALA A 360 6.25 -2.19 -0.98
CA ALA A 360 6.67 -1.35 -2.10
C ALA A 360 8.13 -0.91 -1.87
N GLY A 361 8.99 -1.90 -1.61
CA GLY A 361 10.39 -1.71 -1.24
C GLY A 361 11.15 -0.75 -2.17
N PRO A 362 11.19 -0.99 -3.50
CA PRO A 362 11.85 -0.09 -4.45
C PRO A 362 11.30 1.33 -4.41
N TYR A 363 9.98 1.51 -4.38
CA TYR A 363 9.39 2.85 -4.27
C TYR A 363 9.79 3.53 -2.94
N GLY A 364 9.85 2.76 -1.85
CA GLY A 364 10.34 3.22 -0.57
C GLY A 364 11.80 3.68 -0.59
N HIS A 365 12.65 3.10 -1.47
CA HIS A 365 14.01 3.59 -1.64
C HIS A 365 14.01 4.98 -2.27
N VAL A 366 13.17 5.19 -3.28
CA VAL A 366 13.06 6.51 -3.92
C VAL A 366 12.49 7.55 -2.96
N LEU A 367 11.38 7.23 -2.27
CA LEU A 367 10.73 8.15 -1.32
C LEU A 367 11.63 8.56 -0.14
N LEU A 368 12.55 7.69 0.27
CA LEU A 368 13.47 7.93 1.38
C LEU A 368 14.90 8.28 0.93
N ASN A 369 15.12 8.52 -0.38
CA ASN A 369 16.43 8.81 -0.96
C ASN A 369 17.52 7.79 -0.59
N ILE A 370 17.16 6.52 -0.57
CA ILE A 370 18.09 5.40 -0.28
C ILE A 370 18.78 5.00 -1.58
N ASN A 371 20.09 5.22 -1.63
CA ASN A 371 20.92 4.78 -2.75
C ASN A 371 21.29 3.28 -2.66
N GLU A 372 21.96 2.78 -3.69
CA GLU A 372 22.35 1.37 -3.80
C GLU A 372 23.25 0.92 -2.64
N THR A 373 24.25 1.72 -2.26
CA THR A 373 25.17 1.39 -1.16
C THR A 373 24.41 1.19 0.15
N PHE A 374 23.53 2.12 0.51
CA PHE A 374 22.69 1.99 1.71
C PHE A 374 21.73 0.79 1.60
N SER A 375 21.20 0.50 0.42
CA SER A 375 20.36 -0.68 0.19
C SER A 375 21.12 -1.99 0.49
N LEU A 376 22.37 -2.08 0.04
CA LEU A 376 23.23 -3.24 0.29
C LEU A 376 23.63 -3.36 1.77
N ASP A 377 23.83 -2.24 2.45
CA ASP A 377 24.05 -2.22 3.90
C ASP A 377 22.85 -2.76 4.69
N PHE A 378 21.62 -2.37 4.32
CA PHE A 378 20.41 -2.96 4.89
C PHE A 378 20.34 -4.47 4.64
N ARG A 379 20.65 -4.92 3.41
CA ARG A 379 20.69 -6.35 3.07
C ARG A 379 21.69 -7.11 3.95
N SER A 380 22.90 -6.58 4.11
CA SER A 380 23.95 -7.20 4.94
C SER A 380 23.49 -7.34 6.40
N ALA A 381 22.95 -6.28 6.99
CA ALA A 381 22.43 -6.30 8.36
C ALA A 381 21.25 -7.28 8.52
N ILE A 382 20.35 -7.36 7.53
CA ILE A 382 19.25 -8.33 7.50
C ILE A 382 19.77 -9.77 7.44
N GLN A 383 20.81 -10.05 6.66
CA GLN A 383 21.43 -11.38 6.58
C GLN A 383 22.07 -11.80 7.91
N GLN A 384 22.52 -10.83 8.71
CA GLN A 384 23.01 -11.05 10.07
C GLN A 384 21.89 -11.18 11.12
N GLY A 385 20.62 -11.16 10.69
CA GLY A 385 19.44 -11.34 11.56
C GLY A 385 18.87 -10.04 12.15
N TYR A 386 19.36 -8.87 11.75
CA TYR A 386 18.86 -7.57 12.22
C TYR A 386 17.78 -7.03 11.29
N HIS A 387 16.57 -7.61 11.30
CA HIS A 387 15.49 -7.14 10.41
C HIS A 387 14.93 -5.77 10.79
N GLY A 388 15.17 -5.29 12.01
CA GLY A 388 14.68 -4.00 12.50
C GLY A 388 15.35 -2.79 11.88
N VAL A 389 16.45 -2.94 11.15
CA VAL A 389 17.12 -1.83 10.44
C VAL A 389 16.33 -1.34 9.24
N LYS A 390 15.30 -2.10 8.79
CA LYS A 390 14.51 -1.77 7.61
C LYS A 390 13.90 -0.37 7.74
N PRO A 391 14.14 0.51 6.76
CA PRO A 391 13.52 1.82 6.77
C PRO A 391 12.03 1.69 6.42
N GLY A 392 11.28 2.74 6.72
CA GLY A 392 9.86 2.78 6.45
C GLY A 392 9.20 4.01 7.06
N TRP A 393 7.88 4.04 6.95
CA TRP A 393 7.04 5.14 7.38
C TRP A 393 5.82 4.60 8.12
N THR A 394 4.98 5.50 8.61
CA THR A 394 3.63 5.15 9.07
C THR A 394 2.64 5.46 7.97
N ARG A 395 1.69 4.55 7.74
CA ARG A 395 0.61 4.74 6.78
C ARG A 395 -0.75 4.59 7.47
N ILE A 396 -1.62 5.55 7.20
CA ILE A 396 -3.05 5.50 7.51
C ILE A 396 -3.86 5.74 6.23
N SER A 397 -5.12 5.34 6.26
CA SER A 397 -6.07 5.61 5.19
C SER A 397 -7.41 5.99 5.80
N PHE A 398 -8.16 6.86 5.13
CA PHE A 398 -9.51 7.23 5.52
C PHE A 398 -10.49 6.62 4.53
N PRO A 399 -11.11 5.47 4.83
CA PRO A 399 -12.18 4.94 4.01
C PRO A 399 -13.34 5.94 3.90
N TYR A 400 -14.00 5.99 2.74
CA TYR A 400 -15.17 6.84 2.51
C TYR A 400 -16.36 6.60 3.48
N TYR A 401 -16.36 5.49 4.23
CA TYR A 401 -17.39 5.16 5.22
C TYR A 401 -16.96 5.45 6.67
N THR A 402 -15.78 6.04 6.90
CA THR A 402 -15.39 6.59 8.20
C THR A 402 -16.28 7.78 8.55
N SER A 403 -16.57 8.01 9.84
CA SER A 403 -17.35 9.20 10.26
C SER A 403 -16.46 10.45 10.35
N ASN A 404 -17.08 11.64 10.33
CA ASN A 404 -16.33 12.89 10.47
C ASN A 404 -15.66 13.01 11.85
N GLU A 405 -16.30 12.49 12.90
CA GLU A 405 -15.77 12.48 14.26
C GLU A 405 -14.53 11.58 14.38
N GLU A 406 -14.56 10.40 13.77
CA GLU A 406 -13.40 9.51 13.68
C GLU A 406 -12.26 10.14 12.88
N PHE A 407 -12.59 10.77 11.74
CA PHE A 407 -11.63 11.49 10.91
C PHE A 407 -10.90 12.59 11.70
N GLU A 408 -11.64 13.46 12.39
CA GLU A 408 -11.08 14.53 13.21
C GLU A 408 -10.25 14.00 14.38
N PHE A 409 -10.71 12.93 15.05
CA PHE A 409 -9.97 12.30 16.14
C PHE A 409 -8.63 11.73 15.66
N ILE A 410 -8.61 11.07 14.50
CA ILE A 410 -7.39 10.55 13.90
C ILE A 410 -6.41 11.68 13.59
N LEU A 411 -6.87 12.80 13.00
CA LEU A 411 -6.00 13.94 12.74
C LEU A 411 -5.43 14.53 14.03
N ALA A 412 -6.25 14.71 15.07
CA ALA A 412 -5.79 15.20 16.36
C ALA A 412 -4.75 14.27 17.02
N ALA A 413 -4.92 12.95 16.89
CA ALA A 413 -3.94 11.97 17.36
C ALA A 413 -2.61 12.03 16.59
N LEU A 414 -2.65 12.24 15.27
CA LEU A 414 -1.46 12.44 14.45
C LEU A 414 -0.71 13.72 14.84
N GLU A 415 -1.43 14.82 15.05
CA GLU A 415 -0.88 16.07 15.54
C GLU A 415 -0.23 15.89 16.91
N PHE A 416 -0.91 15.20 17.83
CA PHE A 416 -0.35 14.86 19.14
C PHE A 416 0.98 14.11 19.01
N ILE A 417 1.03 13.05 18.18
CA ILE A 417 2.27 12.27 18.02
C ILE A 417 3.37 13.11 17.38
N ALA A 418 3.03 14.01 16.47
CA ALA A 418 4.01 14.91 15.87
C ALA A 418 4.61 15.93 16.84
N ILE A 419 3.90 16.28 17.92
CA ILE A 419 4.39 17.16 18.99
C ILE A 419 5.13 16.34 20.06
N TYR A 420 4.48 15.29 20.56
CA TYR A 420 4.87 14.62 21.80
C TYR A 420 5.49 13.24 21.59
N GLY A 421 5.37 12.64 20.40
CA GLY A 421 5.69 11.24 20.15
C GLY A 421 7.10 10.83 20.55
N GLN A 422 8.09 11.72 20.37
CA GLN A 422 9.46 11.43 20.79
C GLN A 422 9.60 11.20 22.30
N ARG A 423 8.78 11.87 23.12
CA ARG A 423 8.84 11.76 24.59
C ARG A 423 8.53 10.36 25.09
N PHE A 424 7.79 9.58 24.32
CA PHE A 424 7.41 8.21 24.66
C PHE A 424 8.53 7.20 24.42
N LEU A 425 9.63 7.56 23.74
CA LEU A 425 10.75 6.65 23.47
C LEU A 425 11.27 5.90 24.72
N PRO A 426 11.42 6.51 25.91
CA PRO A 426 11.87 5.80 27.11
C PRO A 426 10.92 4.69 27.58
N LEU A 427 9.62 4.83 27.32
CA LEU A 427 8.58 3.87 27.75
C LEU A 427 8.54 2.61 26.90
N TYR A 428 9.18 2.59 25.73
CA TYR A 428 9.15 1.44 24.84
C TYR A 428 10.49 0.72 24.77
N GLY A 429 10.48 -0.57 24.45
CA GLY A 429 11.62 -1.35 24.00
C GLY A 429 11.62 -1.48 22.49
N PHE A 430 12.80 -1.61 21.88
CA PHE A 430 12.96 -1.87 20.46
C PHE A 430 13.80 -3.13 20.29
N ASP A 431 13.29 -4.07 19.50
CA ASP A 431 14.01 -5.29 19.15
C ASP A 431 14.61 -5.16 17.74
N PHE A 432 15.94 -5.05 17.65
CA PHE A 432 16.65 -4.96 16.37
C PHE A 432 16.53 -6.22 15.51
N LYS A 433 16.23 -7.39 16.08
CA LYS A 433 16.06 -8.62 15.30
C LYS A 433 14.75 -8.62 14.54
N THR A 434 13.67 -8.16 15.17
CA THR A 434 12.32 -8.22 14.60
C THR A 434 11.83 -6.87 14.04
N GLY A 435 12.36 -5.75 14.52
CA GLY A 435 11.85 -4.41 14.26
C GLY A 435 10.62 -4.02 15.09
N SER A 436 10.26 -4.84 16.08
CA SER A 436 9.08 -4.61 16.91
C SER A 436 9.33 -3.60 18.04
N TRP A 437 8.29 -2.85 18.38
CA TRP A 437 8.25 -1.94 19.52
C TRP A 437 7.25 -2.47 20.54
N SER A 438 7.64 -2.48 21.82
CA SER A 438 6.78 -2.97 22.90
C SER A 438 6.84 -2.08 24.13
N LEU A 439 5.71 -1.87 24.79
CA LEU A 439 5.65 -1.06 26.01
C LEU A 439 6.41 -1.76 27.16
N LYS A 440 7.35 -1.05 27.77
CA LYS A 440 8.02 -1.48 29.01
C LYS A 440 7.08 -1.30 30.19
N LYS A 441 6.28 -2.32 30.47
CA LYS A 441 5.28 -2.31 31.58
C LYS A 441 5.85 -1.81 32.91
N LYS A 442 7.10 -2.15 33.23
CA LYS A 442 7.76 -1.67 34.45
C LYS A 442 7.99 -0.15 34.42
N ALA A 443 8.59 0.39 33.35
CA ALA A 443 8.83 1.82 33.21
C ALA A 443 7.52 2.64 33.24
N PHE A 444 6.46 2.11 32.63
CA PHE A 444 5.14 2.74 32.71
C PHE A 444 4.56 2.73 34.13
N LYS A 445 4.62 1.60 34.84
CA LYS A 445 4.19 1.53 36.24
C LYS A 445 4.98 2.47 37.15
N ASP A 446 6.30 2.53 36.98
CA ASP A 446 7.18 3.40 37.77
C ASP A 446 6.84 4.88 37.54
N LEU A 447 6.50 5.28 36.31
CA LEU A 447 6.04 6.63 35.97
C LEU A 447 4.73 6.99 36.69
N VAL A 448 3.76 6.07 36.70
CA VAL A 448 2.44 6.29 37.32
C VAL A 448 2.56 6.32 38.85
N VAL A 449 3.25 5.34 39.44
CA VAL A 449 3.42 5.23 40.91
C VAL A 449 4.31 6.35 41.46
N GLY A 450 5.34 6.77 40.71
CA GLY A 450 6.22 7.87 41.11
C GLY A 450 5.49 9.20 41.27
N ASN A 451 4.43 9.43 40.48
CA ASN A 451 3.64 10.66 40.52
C ASN A 451 2.43 10.60 41.48
N GLN A 452 1.87 9.42 41.75
CA GLN A 452 0.82 9.24 42.77
C GLN A 452 1.29 9.53 44.21
N LYS A 453 2.60 9.66 44.46
CA LYS A 453 3.13 10.09 45.76
C LYS A 453 3.12 11.60 45.97
N HIS A 454 2.81 12.39 44.93
CA HIS A 454 2.86 13.86 45.00
C HIS A 454 1.48 14.55 44.88
N ASP A 455 0.44 13.87 44.37
CA ASP A 455 -0.93 14.41 44.30
C ASP A 455 -1.96 13.37 44.79
N ASN A 456 -2.87 13.80 45.67
CA ASN A 456 -3.93 12.96 46.25
C ASN A 456 -5.11 12.68 45.30
N ASP A 457 -5.07 13.15 44.05
CA ASP A 457 -6.06 12.84 43.03
C ASP A 457 -5.50 11.80 42.06
N SER A 458 -6.04 10.58 42.09
CA SER A 458 -5.72 9.53 41.12
C SER A 458 -6.26 9.92 39.74
N PRO A 459 -5.41 10.14 38.71
CA PRO A 459 -5.88 10.53 37.37
C PRO A 459 -6.54 9.37 36.59
N PHE A 460 -6.69 8.19 37.20
CA PHE A 460 -7.16 6.96 36.55
C PHE A 460 -8.52 6.45 37.07
N ALA A 461 -9.23 7.23 37.88
CA ALA A 461 -10.53 6.84 38.44
C ALA A 461 -11.69 7.53 37.70
N GLY A 462 -12.45 6.77 36.91
CA GLY A 462 -13.73 7.24 36.36
C GLY A 462 -14.14 6.58 35.04
N PHE A 463 -14.52 5.30 35.06
CA PHE A 463 -15.31 4.69 33.99
C PHE A 463 -16.77 4.67 34.43
N ASN A 464 -17.58 5.64 33.99
CA ASN A 464 -19.04 5.53 33.97
C ASN A 464 -19.55 6.14 32.66
N ASP A 465 -20.34 5.35 31.96
CA ASP A 465 -20.77 5.54 30.57
C ASP A 465 -22.17 6.17 30.53
N ASP A 466 -22.24 7.48 30.27
CA ASP A 466 -23.48 8.19 30.01
C ASP A 466 -23.53 8.60 28.53
N GLY A 467 -24.24 7.80 27.72
CA GLY A 467 -25.06 8.18 26.54
C GLY A 467 -24.48 8.99 25.36
N ASN A 468 -23.27 9.56 25.48
CA ASN A 468 -22.58 10.42 24.51
C ASN A 468 -21.15 9.86 24.23
N GLY A 469 -21.03 8.53 24.28
CA GLY A 469 -19.82 7.81 24.67
C GLY A 469 -18.60 7.95 23.77
N ILE A 470 -18.75 8.17 22.45
CA ILE A 470 -17.58 8.19 21.53
C ILE A 470 -16.78 9.50 21.63
N ILE A 471 -17.44 10.66 21.61
CA ILE A 471 -16.76 11.96 21.70
C ILE A 471 -16.08 12.12 23.06
N ASN A 472 -16.77 11.74 24.13
CA ASN A 472 -16.22 11.76 25.49
C ASN A 472 -15.01 10.83 25.63
N LYS A 473 -15.07 9.63 25.03
CA LYS A 473 -13.95 8.68 25.00
C LYS A 473 -12.74 9.20 24.21
N ASN A 474 -12.97 9.77 23.02
CA ASN A 474 -11.91 10.34 22.18
C ASN A 474 -11.20 11.51 22.87
N LYS A 475 -11.96 12.38 23.53
CA LYS A 475 -11.42 13.48 24.35
C LYS A 475 -10.59 12.94 25.51
N LEU A 476 -11.09 11.93 26.22
CA LEU A 476 -10.38 11.29 27.32
C LEU A 476 -9.05 10.66 26.89
N TYR A 477 -8.98 10.02 25.71
CA TYR A 477 -7.72 9.51 25.16
C TYR A 477 -6.69 10.62 24.96
N LEU A 478 -7.08 11.74 24.34
CA LEU A 478 -6.20 12.89 24.12
C LEU A 478 -5.73 13.53 25.42
N GLU A 479 -6.62 13.69 26.40
CA GLU A 479 -6.27 14.27 27.72
C GLU A 479 -5.31 13.36 28.49
N THR A 480 -5.59 12.05 28.54
CA THR A 480 -4.72 11.06 29.19
C THR A 480 -3.34 11.03 28.53
N ALA A 481 -3.29 11.02 27.19
CA ALA A 481 -2.03 11.03 26.45
C ALA A 481 -1.22 12.29 26.73
N LYS A 482 -1.87 13.47 26.81
CA LYS A 482 -1.22 14.74 27.19
C LYS A 482 -0.67 14.71 28.62
N GLN A 483 -1.42 14.19 29.58
CA GLN A 483 -0.93 14.03 30.95
C GLN A 483 0.33 13.16 30.99
N ILE A 484 0.32 12.00 30.32
CA ILE A 484 1.50 11.12 30.25
C ILE A 484 2.69 11.85 29.59
N ALA A 485 2.46 12.56 28.48
CA ALA A 485 3.52 13.29 27.77
C ALA A 485 4.17 14.39 28.62
N ASN A 486 3.42 15.01 29.54
CA ASN A 486 3.93 16.03 30.45
C ASN A 486 4.84 15.47 31.55
N LEU A 487 4.68 14.18 31.89
CA LEU A 487 5.53 13.48 32.85
C LEU A 487 6.84 12.97 32.23
N LEU A 488 6.96 13.03 30.90
CA LEU A 488 8.09 12.47 30.15
C LEU A 488 9.08 13.56 29.73
N PRO A 489 10.39 13.23 29.65
CA PRO A 489 11.41 14.19 29.23
C PRO A 489 11.15 14.68 27.81
N LYS A 490 11.25 16.01 27.60
CA LYS A 490 11.01 16.63 26.29
C LYS A 490 11.95 16.11 25.20
N PHE A 491 13.23 15.92 25.56
CA PHE A 491 14.30 15.46 24.67
C PHE A 491 14.98 14.23 25.28
N PRO A 492 14.42 13.02 25.08
CA PRO A 492 15.00 11.81 25.64
C PRO A 492 16.34 11.49 25.00
N CYS A 493 17.27 10.98 25.81
CA CYS A 493 18.57 10.51 25.35
C CYS A 493 18.43 9.41 24.30
N GLN A 494 19.36 9.41 23.36
CA GLN A 494 19.46 8.37 22.35
C GLN A 494 19.84 7.02 22.97
N ARG A 495 19.23 5.93 22.50
CA ARG A 495 19.62 4.60 22.96
C ARG A 495 20.99 4.19 22.43
N LYS A 496 21.72 3.44 23.26
CA LYS A 496 22.93 2.76 22.83
C LYS A 496 22.58 1.69 21.80
N LEU A 497 23.30 1.70 20.68
CA LEU A 497 23.20 0.66 19.66
C LEU A 497 23.99 -0.58 20.07
N PRO A 498 23.64 -1.78 19.57
CA PRO A 498 24.51 -2.95 19.66
C PRO A 498 25.89 -2.64 19.05
N GLU A 499 26.98 -3.10 19.66
CA GLU A 499 28.35 -2.74 19.26
C GLU A 499 28.68 -3.04 17.79
N HIS A 500 28.02 -4.04 17.19
CA HIS A 500 28.23 -4.45 15.81
C HIS A 500 27.43 -3.65 14.77
N LEU A 501 26.55 -2.73 15.20
CA LEU A 501 25.59 -2.07 14.31
C LEU A 501 25.98 -0.61 14.08
N ASN A 502 26.30 -0.28 12.82
CA ASN A 502 26.73 1.06 12.44
C ASN A 502 25.57 2.07 12.60
N TYR A 503 25.84 3.17 13.32
CA TYR A 503 24.89 4.26 13.56
C TYR A 503 24.34 4.89 12.28
N ASN A 504 25.16 4.96 11.23
CA ASN A 504 24.77 5.54 9.94
C ASN A 504 23.74 4.68 9.21
N LEU A 505 23.65 3.39 9.55
CA LEU A 505 22.71 2.44 8.97
C LEU A 505 21.29 2.60 9.56
N ILE A 506 21.15 3.26 10.71
CA ILE A 506 19.84 3.47 11.35
C ILE A 506 19.21 4.76 10.85
N TYR A 507 18.18 4.64 10.01
CA TYR A 507 17.46 5.77 9.39
C TYR A 507 16.51 6.51 10.36
N PHE A 508 16.33 6.01 11.59
CA PHE A 508 15.33 6.50 12.54
C PHE A 508 15.90 6.74 13.94
N ARG A 509 15.15 7.41 14.80
CA ARG A 509 15.51 7.62 16.20
C ARG A 509 15.12 6.39 17.03
N VAL A 510 16.03 5.97 17.92
CA VAL A 510 15.90 4.80 18.79
C VAL A 510 16.08 5.17 20.24
#